data_AF-A0A2E6VVL9-F1
#
_entry.id   AF-A0A2E6VVL9-F1
#
_cell.length_a   1.000
_cell.length_b   1.000
_cell.length_c   1.000
_cell.angle_alpha   90.00
_cell.angle_beta   90.00
_cell.angle_gamma   90.00
#
_symmetry.space_group_name_H-M   'P 1'
#
loop_
_entity.id
_entity.type
_entity.pdbx_description
1 polymer ?
#
loop_
_entity_poly.entity_id
_entity_poly.type
_entity_poly.pdbx_seq_one_letter_code
_entity_poly.pdbx_strand_id
1 'polypeptide(L)'
;MAENGAKQTPSVQDLKGWADTYGLTHPVVADAGFQVALRFLRSDPGFTGNIGLPNLQLLSPGQKVELIDTYVQKEDVEAYLPE
;
A
#
# COMPACT_ATOMS: atom_id res chain seq x y z
N MET A 1 11.72 18.57 0.56
CA MET A 1 10.86 17.37 0.51
C MET A 1 10.80 16.82 1.92
N ALA A 2 9.63 16.84 2.56
CA ALA A 2 9.46 16.33 3.91
C ALA A 2 9.17 14.84 3.83
N GLU A 3 10.14 14.01 4.17
CA GLU A 3 9.90 12.58 4.39
C GLU A 3 9.24 12.46 5.77
N ASN A 4 7.99 12.00 5.80
CA ASN A 4 7.34 11.71 7.06
C ASN A 4 7.97 10.45 7.64
N GLY A 5 8.66 10.57 8.79
CA GLY A 5 9.21 9.40 9.47
C GLY A 5 8.09 8.40 9.80
N ALA A 6 8.41 7.10 9.91
CA ALA A 6 7.42 6.03 10.13
C ALA A 6 6.48 6.19 11.35
N LYS A 7 6.78 7.15 12.24
CA LYS A 7 5.98 7.51 13.44
C LYS A 7 5.18 8.81 13.29
N GLN A 8 5.35 9.54 12.19
CA GLN A 8 4.60 10.75 11.92
C GLN A 8 3.25 10.37 11.31
N THR A 9 2.19 11.00 11.82
CA THR A 9 0.84 10.87 11.27
C THR A 9 0.52 12.21 10.60
N PRO A 10 0.70 12.34 9.28
CA PRO A 10 0.40 13.56 8.56
C PRO A 10 -1.05 13.97 8.78
N SER A 11 -1.33 15.27 8.76
CA SER A 11 -2.71 15.73 8.83
C SER A 11 -3.48 15.29 7.58
N VAL A 12 -4.81 15.26 7.66
CA VAL A 12 -5.67 15.01 6.49
C VAL A 12 -5.38 16.00 5.37
N GLN A 13 -5.07 17.25 5.70
CA GLN A 13 -4.74 18.28 4.73
C GLN A 13 -3.39 18.00 4.03
N ASP A 14 -2.39 17.49 4.76
CA ASP A 14 -1.10 17.12 4.18
C ASP A 14 -1.25 15.95 3.21
N LEU A 15 -2.02 14.92 3.61
CA LEU A 15 -2.31 13.77 2.75
C LEU A 15 -3.07 14.19 1.48
N LYS A 16 -4.05 15.08 1.62
CA LYS A 16 -4.79 15.61 0.47
C LYS A 16 -3.88 16.41 -0.46
N GLY A 17 -3.06 17.33 0.07
CA GLY A 17 -2.14 18.11 -0.75
C GLY A 17 -1.12 17.24 -1.50
N TRP A 18 -0.62 16.18 -0.85
CA TRP A 18 0.22 15.19 -1.50
C TRP A 18 -0.52 14.43 -2.60
N ALA A 19 -1.72 13.91 -2.32
CA ALA A 19 -2.54 13.19 -3.29
C ALA A 19 -2.88 14.05 -4.53
N ASP A 20 -3.24 15.32 -4.31
CA ASP A 20 -3.54 16.28 -5.38
C ASP A 20 -2.31 16.54 -6.27
N THR A 21 -1.10 16.55 -5.70
CA THR A 21 0.16 16.75 -6.45
C THR A 21 0.40 15.65 -7.48
N TYR A 22 -0.03 14.42 -7.18
CA TYR A 22 0.11 13.26 -8.07
C TYR A 22 -1.18 12.91 -8.83
N GLY A 23 -2.22 13.74 -8.72
CA GLY A 23 -3.50 13.48 -9.38
C GLY A 23 -4.21 12.21 -8.93
N LEU A 24 -3.96 11.76 -7.68
CA LEU A 24 -4.60 10.55 -7.14
C LEU A 24 -6.09 10.82 -6.89
N THR A 25 -6.94 9.95 -7.43
CA THR A 25 -8.40 10.04 -7.27
C THR A 25 -8.95 9.13 -6.18
N HIS A 26 -8.13 8.19 -5.69
CA HIS A 26 -8.48 7.29 -4.61
C HIS A 26 -8.10 7.89 -3.23
N PRO A 27 -8.78 7.46 -2.15
CA PRO A 27 -8.43 7.88 -0.80
C PRO A 27 -6.97 7.52 -0.44
N VAL A 28 -6.32 8.41 0.32
CA VAL A 28 -4.99 8.18 0.90
C VAL A 28 -5.11 8.28 2.41
N VAL A 29 -4.52 7.32 3.12
CA VAL A 29 -4.55 7.24 4.57
C VAL A 29 -3.13 7.11 5.13
N ALA A 30 -2.88 7.70 6.28
CA ALA A 30 -1.65 7.48 7.01
C ALA A 30 -1.69 6.12 7.73
N ASP A 31 -0.66 5.30 7.54
CA ASP A 31 -0.52 4.01 8.21
C ASP A 31 0.60 4.06 9.26
N ALA A 32 0.29 4.67 10.41
CA ALA A 32 1.25 4.86 11.48
C ALA A 32 1.80 3.50 11.97
N GLY A 33 3.13 3.33 11.91
CA GLY A 33 3.76 2.06 12.28
C GLY A 33 3.38 0.87 11.38
N PHE A 34 2.91 1.13 10.15
CA PHE A 34 2.60 0.13 9.13
C PHE A 34 1.57 -0.93 9.57
N GLN A 35 0.61 -0.56 10.42
CA GLN A 35 -0.36 -1.51 10.98
C GLN A 35 -1.25 -2.15 9.91
N VAL A 36 -1.71 -1.35 8.95
CA VAL A 36 -2.53 -1.83 7.83
C VAL A 36 -1.69 -2.67 6.89
N ALA A 37 -0.50 -2.20 6.49
CA ALA A 37 0.38 -2.96 5.62
C ALA A 37 0.78 -4.31 6.24
N LEU A 38 1.14 -4.34 7.53
CA LEU A 38 1.52 -5.55 8.25
C LEU A 38 0.39 -6.57 8.39
N ARG A 39 -0.88 -6.13 8.40
CA ARG A 39 -2.03 -7.05 8.45
C ARG A 39 -2.01 -8.03 7.28
N PHE A 40 -1.65 -7.55 6.10
CA PHE A 40 -1.64 -8.34 4.88
C PHE A 40 -0.28 -8.98 4.61
N LEU A 41 0.83 -8.29 4.88
CA LEU A 41 2.18 -8.88 4.75
C LEU A 41 2.34 -10.14 5.60
N ARG A 42 1.78 -10.17 6.82
CA ARG A 42 1.83 -11.35 7.68
C ARG A 42 0.99 -12.54 7.18
N SER A 43 0.13 -12.34 6.19
CA SER A 43 -0.62 -13.43 5.57
C SER A 43 0.17 -14.14 4.47
N ASP A 44 1.28 -13.54 4.00
CA ASP A 44 2.20 -14.19 3.07
C ASP A 44 3.17 -15.13 3.83
N PRO A 45 3.20 -16.43 3.52
CA PRO A 45 4.11 -17.38 4.14
C PRO A 45 5.60 -17.08 3.89
N GLY A 46 5.93 -16.26 2.88
CA GLY A 46 7.29 -15.80 2.58
C GLY A 46 7.74 -14.58 3.41
N PHE A 47 6.87 -14.00 4.23
CA PHE A 47 7.19 -12.76 4.93
C PHE A 47 8.23 -12.95 6.05
N THR A 48 9.36 -12.26 5.92
CA THR A 48 10.52 -12.38 6.83
C THR A 48 10.48 -11.42 8.02
N GLY A 49 9.44 -10.59 8.14
CA GLY A 49 9.36 -9.52 9.13
C GLY A 49 9.93 -8.17 8.66
N ASN A 50 10.61 -8.14 7.52
CA ASN A 50 11.12 -6.91 6.91
C ASN A 50 10.10 -6.32 5.93
N ILE A 51 9.77 -5.03 6.11
CA ILE A 51 8.91 -4.30 5.19
C ILE A 51 9.81 -3.62 4.15
N GLY A 52 9.76 -4.09 2.90
CA GLY A 52 10.33 -3.36 1.77
C GLY A 52 9.39 -2.24 1.34
N LEU A 53 9.91 -1.03 1.09
CA LEU A 53 9.14 0.10 0.54
C LEU A 53 9.68 0.47 -0.85
N PRO A 54 8.82 0.85 -1.81
CA PRO A 54 7.36 0.80 -1.75
C PRO A 54 6.84 -0.65 -1.65
N ASN A 55 5.64 -0.84 -1.08
CA ASN A 55 4.98 -2.14 -1.01
C ASN A 55 3.58 -2.03 -1.62
N LEU A 56 3.22 -3.00 -2.46
CA LEU A 56 1.90 -3.13 -3.06
C LEU A 56 1.33 -4.50 -2.74
N GLN A 57 0.02 -4.53 -2.49
CA GLN A 57 -0.73 -5.74 -2.15
C GLN A 57 -1.99 -5.77 -3.00
N LEU A 58 -2.20 -6.84 -3.75
CA LEU A 58 -3.40 -7.06 -4.55
C LEU A 58 -4.37 -7.93 -3.75
N LEU A 59 -5.58 -7.41 -3.53
CA LEU A 59 -6.63 -8.10 -2.79
C LEU A 59 -7.80 -8.45 -3.71
N SER A 60 -8.20 -9.71 -3.74
CA SER A 60 -9.45 -10.16 -4.36
C SER A 60 -10.63 -10.08 -3.37
N PRO A 61 -11.89 -10.25 -3.84
CA PRO A 61 -13.07 -10.20 -2.97
C PRO A 61 -12.93 -11.10 -1.74
N GLY A 62 -13.32 -10.58 -0.58
CA GLY A 62 -13.09 -11.24 0.72
C GLY A 62 -11.74 -10.94 1.35
N GLN A 63 -10.98 -9.95 0.84
CA GLN A 63 -9.67 -9.55 1.37
C GLN A 63 -8.59 -10.65 1.24
N LYS A 64 -8.73 -11.54 0.25
CA LYS A 64 -7.73 -12.55 -0.04
C LYS A 64 -6.54 -11.89 -0.75
N VAL A 65 -5.35 -12.08 -0.21
CA VAL A 65 -4.11 -11.59 -0.82
C VAL A 65 -3.76 -12.47 -2.02
N GLU A 66 -3.70 -11.88 -3.20
CA GLU A 66 -3.30 -12.56 -4.45
C GLU A 66 -1.83 -12.29 -4.79
N LEU A 67 -1.35 -11.07 -4.50
CA LEU A 67 0.01 -10.65 -4.80
C LEU A 67 0.56 -9.71 -3.72
N ILE A 68 1.83 -9.85 -3.40
CA ILE A 68 2.62 -8.89 -2.63
C ILE A 68 3.93 -8.64 -3.39
N ASP A 69 4.19 -7.39 -3.76
CA ASP A 69 5.43 -7.02 -4.45
C ASP A 69 5.86 -5.59 -4.08
N THR A 70 7.14 -5.32 -4.26
CA THR A 70 7.72 -3.98 -4.22
C THR A 70 7.72 -3.30 -5.60
N TYR A 71 7.59 -4.07 -6.69
CA TYR A 71 7.58 -3.59 -8.07
C TYR A 71 6.51 -4.33 -8.89
N VAL A 72 5.25 -3.89 -8.78
CA VAL A 72 4.15 -4.44 -9.57
C VAL A 72 4.17 -3.87 -10.99
N GLN A 73 4.08 -4.73 -12.00
CA GLN A 73 3.87 -4.37 -13.39
C GLN A 73 2.38 -4.41 -13.76
N LYS A 74 2.01 -3.83 -14.90
CA LYS A 74 0.61 -3.76 -15.33
C LYS A 74 0.04 -5.17 -15.54
N GLU A 75 0.85 -6.03 -16.12
CA GLU A 75 0.54 -7.42 -16.47
C GLU A 75 0.22 -8.25 -15.21
N ASP A 76 0.88 -7.97 -14.09
CA ASP A 76 0.65 -8.65 -12.81
C ASP A 76 -0.75 -8.38 -12.26
N VAL A 77 -1.31 -7.21 -12.57
CA VAL A 77 -2.65 -6.80 -12.11
C VAL A 77 -3.73 -7.24 -13.09
N GLU A 78 -3.47 -7.14 -14.39
CA GLU A 78 -4.44 -7.47 -15.44
C GLU A 78 -4.91 -8.91 -15.39
N ALA A 79 -4.07 -9.84 -14.93
CA ALA A 79 -4.42 -11.25 -14.73
C ALA A 79 -5.53 -11.50 -13.69
N TYR A 80 -5.84 -10.50 -12.85
CA TYR A 80 -6.84 -10.61 -11.77
C TYR A 80 -8.05 -9.71 -11.98
N LEU A 81 -8.15 -9.00 -13.11
CA LEU A 81 -9.31 -8.19 -13.42
C LEU A 81 -10.51 -9.10 -13.78
N PRO A 82 -11.73 -8.77 -13.34
CA PRO A 82 -12.92 -9.48 -13.75
C PRO A 82 -13.13 -9.35 -15.27
N GLU A 83 -13.63 -10.42 -15.90
CA GLU A 83 -14.02 -10.45 -17.32
C GLU A 83 -15.14 -9.46 -17.65
#